data_AF-A0AAV4E0S8-F1
#
_entry.id   AF-A0AAV4E0S8-F1
#
_cell.length_a   1.000
_cell.length_b   1.000
_cell.length_c   1.000
_cell.angle_alpha   90.00
_cell.angle_beta   90.00
_cell.angle_gamma   90.00
#
_symmetry.space_group_name_H-M   'P 1'
#
loop_
_entity.id
_entity.type
_entity.pdbx_description
1 polymer ?
#
loop_
_entity_poly.entity_id
_entity_poly.type
_entity_poly.pdbx_seq_one_letter_code
_entity_poly.pdbx_strand_id
1 'polypeptide(L)'
;MATAQMKENENDPELLVDLQYSLAQSYASTPELRKTWLDAMAKLHIRRGDFSEAGHCYLHIAALIAEYLKRKGSYPQGCSSFGFISPNIVAEEAGIKDDSGMQDVQYTEETLVDFLEKGAQYLEKAERYEVLGDIYKLIIPIYEKLRNFQKLESSYHYLSQAYSSVLSVMKSGRRLLGKYYMVTLYGQTYFEDENKKEYIYKEPKVTSLTEIRERLHKLFSEKFGRENVQMINDSKKISVSDLDPKYAYVQVIYVTPYFEEKDLGCRVTDFERNNNVRSFMYELPFTRSGKEHGSIQEQHKRRFIVTTTHSFPFVKKRVEVKEGGHREIVLTPIEVAIDEMQIKVADLKEAINSPAPDMKRLQLKLQGGVSAQVNAGPLAYAEAFLNPENISKYPADKSDRLKAVFRDFVSTCKDALDLNAKLISTEQKEYHESLKSGFMEIAERLAVLLGEKSMRTRPILTKGASMMEFVATSHLLHGGHTAMGSGSNDNRMAAESPL
;
A
#
# COMPACT_ATOMS: atom_id res chain seq x y z
N MET A 1 -10.63 36.19 10.43
CA MET A 1 -10.56 35.08 11.41
C MET A 1 -9.57 34.00 10.97
N ALA A 2 -9.71 33.38 9.80
CA ALA A 2 -8.80 32.31 9.35
C ALA A 2 -7.31 32.71 9.22
N THR A 3 -7.00 33.93 8.77
CA THR A 3 -5.61 34.44 8.68
C THR A 3 -4.96 34.73 10.03
N ALA A 4 -5.74 34.96 11.08
CA ALA A 4 -5.24 35.12 12.45
C ALA A 4 -4.88 33.75 13.05
N GLN A 5 -5.75 32.76 12.87
CA GLN A 5 -5.49 31.36 13.27
C GLN A 5 -4.26 30.76 12.58
N MET A 6 -3.98 31.14 11.33
CA MET A 6 -2.75 30.72 10.63
C MET A 6 -1.48 31.30 11.24
N LYS A 7 -1.51 32.56 11.71
CA LYS A 7 -0.36 33.17 12.40
C LYS A 7 -0.12 32.57 13.78
N GLU A 8 -1.18 32.26 14.51
CA GLU A 8 -1.10 31.62 15.83
C GLU A 8 -0.57 30.18 15.77
N ASN A 9 -0.80 29.50 14.64
CA ASN A 9 -0.37 28.11 14.44
C ASN A 9 0.79 27.97 13.44
N GLU A 10 1.59 29.01 13.23
CA GLU A 10 2.75 28.97 12.31
C GLU A 10 3.77 27.90 12.73
N ASN A 11 3.86 27.63 14.03
CA ASN A 11 4.73 26.60 14.61
C ASN A 11 4.16 25.18 14.51
N ASP A 12 2.87 25.01 14.17
CA ASP A 12 2.24 23.70 13.92
C ASP A 12 2.17 23.43 12.42
N PRO A 13 3.14 22.68 11.87
CA PRO A 13 3.30 22.54 10.45
C PRO A 13 2.13 21.81 9.79
N GLU A 14 1.51 20.85 10.48
CA GLU A 14 0.39 20.08 9.97
C GLU A 14 -0.93 20.85 10.07
N LEU A 15 -1.20 21.51 11.20
CA LEU A 15 -2.42 22.31 11.37
C LEU A 15 -2.45 23.50 10.41
N LEU A 16 -1.31 24.15 10.16
CA LEU A 16 -1.21 25.23 9.17
C LEU A 16 -1.64 24.74 7.77
N VAL A 17 -1.20 23.56 7.37
CA VAL A 17 -1.57 22.95 6.07
C VAL A 17 -3.05 22.59 6.03
N ASP A 18 -3.62 22.10 7.14
CA ASP A 18 -5.07 21.84 7.23
C ASP A 18 -5.91 23.11 7.10
N LEU A 19 -5.50 24.20 7.75
CA LEU A 19 -6.16 25.50 7.63
C LEU A 19 -6.06 26.04 6.20
N GLN A 20 -4.88 25.92 5.56
CA GLN A 20 -4.68 26.32 4.16
C GLN A 20 -5.56 25.51 3.22
N TYR A 21 -5.64 24.19 3.44
CA TYR A 21 -6.49 23.31 2.67
C TYR A 21 -7.98 23.63 2.85
N SER A 22 -8.44 23.87 4.08
CA SER A 22 -9.83 24.24 4.38
C SER A 22 -10.21 25.55 3.67
N LEU A 23 -9.33 26.55 3.70
CA LEU A 23 -9.52 27.78 2.92
C LEU A 23 -9.54 27.51 1.42
N ALA A 24 -8.59 26.73 0.91
CA ALA A 24 -8.56 26.35 -0.49
C ALA A 24 -9.88 25.70 -0.91
N GLN A 25 -10.43 24.81 -0.09
CA GLN A 25 -11.69 24.10 -0.36
C GLN A 25 -12.91 25.04 -0.30
N SER A 26 -12.90 26.04 0.58
CA SER A 26 -13.95 27.09 0.60
C SER A 26 -13.98 27.91 -0.70
N TYR A 27 -12.85 28.02 -1.39
CA TYR A 27 -12.71 28.69 -2.68
C TYR A 27 -12.78 27.74 -3.88
N ALA A 28 -13.33 26.52 -3.74
CA ALA A 28 -13.46 25.57 -4.85
C ALA A 28 -14.27 26.11 -6.04
N SER A 29 -15.15 27.10 -5.83
CA SER A 29 -15.87 27.80 -6.91
C SER A 29 -15.06 28.91 -7.60
N THR A 30 -13.91 29.29 -7.05
CA THR A 30 -13.04 30.36 -7.60
C THR A 30 -11.66 29.77 -7.92
N PRO A 31 -11.42 29.31 -9.17
CA PRO A 31 -10.19 28.59 -9.51
C PRO A 31 -8.90 29.33 -9.20
N GLU A 32 -8.86 30.65 -9.37
CA GLU A 32 -7.65 31.44 -9.10
C GLU A 32 -7.25 31.42 -7.62
N LEU A 33 -8.23 31.54 -6.72
CA LEU A 33 -8.00 31.47 -5.28
C LEU A 33 -7.62 30.05 -4.86
N ARG A 34 -8.33 29.02 -5.36
CA ARG A 34 -7.98 27.61 -5.13
C ARG A 34 -6.54 27.32 -5.57
N LYS A 35 -6.16 27.75 -6.78
CA LYS A 35 -4.78 27.65 -7.30
C LYS A 35 -3.77 28.35 -6.40
N THR A 36 -4.06 29.57 -5.95
CA THR A 36 -3.15 30.35 -5.10
C THR A 36 -2.85 29.63 -3.79
N TRP A 37 -3.86 29.04 -3.16
CA TRP A 37 -3.67 28.27 -1.94
C TRP A 37 -2.92 26.96 -2.18
N LEU A 38 -3.27 26.20 -3.23
CA LEU A 38 -2.55 24.97 -3.58
C LEU A 38 -1.07 25.24 -3.91
N ASP A 39 -0.76 26.36 -4.58
CA ASP A 39 0.61 26.77 -4.90
C ASP A 39 1.39 27.17 -3.63
N ALA A 40 0.73 27.88 -2.70
CA ALA A 40 1.30 28.20 -1.39
C ALA A 40 1.60 26.93 -0.56
N MET A 41 0.68 25.97 -0.56
CA MET A 41 0.87 24.66 0.06
C MET A 41 2.04 23.89 -0.58
N ALA A 42 2.11 23.86 -1.92
CA ALA A 42 3.21 23.23 -2.64
C ALA A 42 4.57 23.82 -2.25
N LYS A 43 4.68 25.15 -2.20
CA LYS A 43 5.89 25.86 -1.75
C LYS A 43 6.28 25.51 -0.31
N LEU A 44 5.29 25.36 0.58
CA LEU A 44 5.54 24.94 1.96
C LEU A 44 6.11 23.51 2.01
N HIS A 45 5.50 22.57 1.29
CA HIS A 45 5.96 21.19 1.18
C HIS A 45 7.37 21.08 0.59
N ILE A 46 7.68 21.87 -0.44
CA ILE A 46 9.02 21.93 -1.04
C ILE A 46 10.07 22.36 0.00
N ARG A 47 9.78 23.38 0.81
CA ARG A 47 10.69 23.83 1.88
C ARG A 47 10.92 22.76 2.94
N ARG A 48 9.97 21.86 3.14
CA ARG A 48 10.04 20.77 4.13
C ARG A 48 10.59 19.45 3.56
N GLY A 49 10.75 19.36 2.24
CA GLY A 49 11.16 18.12 1.57
C GLY A 49 10.03 17.11 1.35
N ASP A 50 8.77 17.51 1.55
CA ASP A 50 7.58 16.70 1.35
C ASP A 50 7.17 16.69 -0.15
N PHE A 51 8.05 16.13 -1.00
CA PHE A 51 7.91 16.26 -2.46
C PHE A 51 6.70 15.50 -3.04
N SER A 52 6.24 14.42 -2.39
CA SER A 52 5.02 13.71 -2.84
C SER A 52 3.80 14.63 -2.75
N GLU A 53 3.68 15.35 -1.63
CA GLU A 53 2.58 16.26 -1.32
C GLU A 53 2.65 17.51 -2.22
N ALA A 54 3.86 18.05 -2.45
CA ALA A 54 4.07 19.13 -3.41
C ALA A 54 3.67 18.75 -4.85
N GLY A 55 4.06 17.55 -5.31
CA GLY A 55 3.68 17.03 -6.62
C GLY A 55 2.17 16.92 -6.77
N HIS A 56 1.48 16.42 -5.73
CA HIS A 56 0.01 16.35 -5.73
C HIS A 56 -0.65 17.73 -5.73
N CYS A 57 -0.11 18.73 -5.04
CA CYS A 57 -0.63 20.10 -5.10
C CYS A 57 -0.63 20.64 -6.54
N TYR A 58 0.47 20.45 -7.29
CA TYR A 58 0.53 20.88 -8.69
C TYR A 58 -0.38 20.07 -9.61
N LEU A 59 -0.56 18.78 -9.35
CA LEU A 59 -1.50 17.95 -10.11
C LEU A 59 -2.97 18.34 -9.87
N HIS A 60 -3.32 18.72 -8.64
CA HIS A 60 -4.63 19.32 -8.36
C HIS A 60 -4.82 20.65 -9.11
N ILE A 61 -3.79 21.52 -9.15
CA ILE A 61 -3.84 22.75 -9.96
C ILE A 61 -4.01 22.43 -11.46
N ALA A 62 -3.26 21.46 -11.98
CA ALA A 62 -3.37 21.03 -13.37
C ALA A 62 -4.79 20.51 -13.68
N ALA A 63 -5.37 19.71 -12.79
CA ALA A 63 -6.72 19.18 -12.97
C ALA A 63 -7.80 20.27 -12.90
N LEU A 64 -7.65 21.24 -12.00
CA LEU A 64 -8.49 22.43 -11.93
C LEU A 64 -8.47 23.22 -13.26
N ILE A 65 -7.27 23.42 -13.82
CA ILE A 65 -7.09 24.07 -15.12
C ILE A 65 -7.71 23.22 -16.24
N ALA A 66 -7.52 21.89 -16.22
CA ALA A 66 -8.09 20.98 -17.20
C ALA A 66 -9.63 21.04 -17.20
N GLU A 67 -10.27 21.06 -16.04
CA GLU A 67 -11.73 21.18 -15.93
C GLU A 67 -12.23 22.56 -16.39
N TYR A 68 -11.46 23.63 -16.13
CA TYR A 68 -11.75 24.96 -16.70
C TYR A 68 -11.66 24.97 -18.24
N LEU A 69 -10.61 24.38 -18.82
CA LEU A 69 -10.42 24.28 -20.27
C LEU A 69 -11.48 23.39 -20.95
N LYS A 70 -11.99 22.38 -20.24
CA LYS A 70 -13.11 21.55 -20.70
C LYS A 70 -14.37 22.39 -20.89
N ARG A 71 -14.69 23.31 -19.97
CA ARG A 71 -15.84 24.21 -20.10
C ARG A 71 -15.69 25.21 -21.24
N LYS A 72 -14.47 25.64 -21.51
CA LYS A 72 -14.15 26.48 -22.68
C LYS A 72 -14.15 25.70 -24.01
N GLY A 73 -14.27 24.36 -23.96
CA GLY A 73 -14.28 23.48 -25.13
C GLY A 73 -12.90 23.17 -25.71
N SER A 74 -11.81 23.61 -25.06
CA SER A 74 -10.45 23.42 -25.55
C SER A 74 -9.84 22.08 -25.11
N TYR A 75 -10.25 21.54 -23.97
CA TYR A 75 -9.72 20.27 -23.43
C TYR A 75 -10.84 19.32 -22.96
N PRO A 76 -11.41 18.49 -23.85
CA PRO A 76 -12.67 17.77 -23.56
C PRO A 76 -12.59 16.73 -22.43
N GLN A 77 -11.40 16.22 -22.10
CA GLN A 77 -11.21 15.20 -21.07
C GLN A 77 -11.39 15.74 -19.64
N GLY A 78 -11.04 17.01 -19.42
CA GLY A 78 -11.12 17.68 -18.11
C GLY A 78 -10.39 16.94 -16.98
N CYS A 79 -10.94 17.02 -15.77
CA CYS A 79 -10.39 16.42 -14.56
C CYS A 79 -10.44 14.88 -14.58
N SER A 80 -11.32 14.26 -15.38
CA SER A 80 -11.54 12.80 -15.35
C SER A 80 -10.29 11.99 -15.76
N SER A 81 -9.43 12.57 -16.59
CA SER A 81 -8.18 11.93 -17.05
C SER A 81 -7.13 11.78 -15.94
N PHE A 82 -7.28 12.50 -14.82
CA PHE A 82 -6.37 12.43 -13.67
C PHE A 82 -6.69 11.27 -12.71
N GLY A 83 -7.79 10.55 -12.92
CA GLY A 83 -8.23 9.47 -12.02
C GLY A 83 -7.21 8.33 -11.88
N PHE A 84 -6.43 8.06 -12.92
CA PHE A 84 -5.35 7.06 -12.89
C PHE A 84 -4.16 7.51 -12.02
N ILE A 85 -3.94 8.83 -11.92
CA ILE A 85 -2.85 9.40 -11.11
C ILE A 85 -3.26 9.38 -9.64
N SER A 86 -4.42 9.97 -9.31
CA SER A 86 -4.94 9.98 -7.95
C SER A 86 -6.46 10.08 -7.92
N PRO A 87 -7.16 9.24 -7.13
CA PRO A 87 -8.62 9.34 -6.98
C PRO A 87 -9.04 10.63 -6.26
N ASN A 88 -8.15 11.26 -5.49
CA ASN A 88 -8.46 12.49 -4.76
C ASN A 88 -8.71 13.67 -5.70
N ILE A 89 -7.95 13.73 -6.80
CA ILE A 89 -8.03 14.83 -7.77
C ILE A 89 -9.44 14.89 -8.37
N VAL A 90 -9.95 13.75 -8.85
CA VAL A 90 -11.29 13.67 -9.46
C VAL A 90 -12.38 14.00 -8.45
N ALA A 91 -12.22 13.60 -7.19
CA ALA A 91 -13.19 13.87 -6.14
C ALA A 91 -13.29 15.37 -5.80
N GLU A 92 -12.18 16.11 -5.86
CA GLU A 92 -12.14 17.52 -5.43
C GLU A 92 -12.34 18.51 -6.57
N GLU A 93 -11.67 18.31 -7.71
CA GLU A 93 -11.55 19.35 -8.74
C GLU A 93 -12.63 19.25 -9.84
N ALA A 94 -13.44 18.19 -9.86
CA ALA A 94 -14.53 18.03 -10.82
C ALA A 94 -15.72 18.98 -10.57
N GLY A 95 -15.82 19.58 -9.38
CA GLY A 95 -17.01 20.28 -8.89
C GLY A 95 -17.05 21.81 -9.07
N ILE A 96 -16.25 22.38 -9.99
CA ILE A 96 -16.20 23.83 -10.21
C ILE A 96 -17.63 24.38 -10.44
N LYS A 97 -18.04 25.49 -9.82
CA LYS A 97 -19.38 26.10 -10.03
C LYS A 97 -19.29 27.26 -11.03
N ASP A 98 -20.38 27.51 -11.76
CA ASP A 98 -20.50 28.64 -12.70
C ASP A 98 -20.67 29.95 -11.91
N ASP A 99 -19.57 30.48 -11.36
CA ASP A 99 -19.58 31.83 -10.82
C ASP A 99 -19.17 32.84 -11.90
N SER A 100 -19.87 33.98 -11.89
CA SER A 100 -19.72 35.12 -12.81
C SER A 100 -18.32 35.77 -12.82
N GLY A 101 -17.42 35.38 -11.90
CA GLY A 101 -16.01 35.81 -11.84
C GLY A 101 -15.04 35.04 -12.74
N MET A 102 -15.51 34.04 -13.51
CA MET A 102 -14.67 33.27 -14.45
C MET A 102 -14.19 34.03 -15.70
N GLN A 103 -14.59 35.29 -15.87
CA GLN A 103 -14.36 36.00 -17.13
C GLN A 103 -12.92 36.50 -17.33
N ASP A 104 -12.13 36.65 -16.25
CA ASP A 104 -10.78 37.25 -16.31
C ASP A 104 -9.60 36.25 -16.35
N VAL A 105 -9.83 34.95 -16.18
CA VAL A 105 -8.73 33.97 -16.07
C VAL A 105 -8.37 33.34 -17.41
N GLN A 106 -7.23 33.71 -17.98
CA GLN A 106 -6.70 33.19 -19.24
C GLN A 106 -5.83 31.93 -19.03
N TYR A 107 -6.43 30.82 -18.63
CA TYR A 107 -5.72 29.53 -18.68
C TYR A 107 -5.66 28.98 -20.10
N THR A 108 -4.51 28.43 -20.48
CA THR A 108 -4.27 27.80 -21.79
C THR A 108 -3.79 26.36 -21.65
N GLU A 109 -3.78 25.60 -22.76
CA GLU A 109 -3.16 24.27 -22.81
C GLU A 109 -1.67 24.31 -22.42
N GLU A 110 -0.97 25.41 -22.71
CA GLU A 110 0.42 25.61 -22.29
C GLU A 110 0.53 25.74 -20.76
N THR A 111 -0.36 26.53 -20.13
CA THR A 111 -0.40 26.62 -18.66
C THR A 111 -0.68 25.26 -18.02
N LEU A 112 -1.56 24.45 -18.62
CA LEU A 112 -1.83 23.09 -18.16
C LEU A 112 -0.56 22.24 -18.21
N VAL A 113 0.16 22.25 -19.34
CA VAL A 113 1.42 21.51 -19.51
C VAL A 113 2.47 21.95 -18.50
N ASP A 114 2.62 23.25 -18.23
CA ASP A 114 3.57 23.76 -17.23
C ASP A 114 3.33 23.17 -15.83
N PHE A 115 2.07 23.07 -15.40
CA PHE A 115 1.73 22.49 -14.10
C PHE A 115 1.87 20.96 -14.08
N LEU A 116 1.58 20.28 -15.19
CA LEU A 116 1.85 18.85 -15.32
C LEU A 116 3.35 18.53 -15.26
N GLU A 117 4.18 19.30 -15.98
CA GLU A 117 5.65 19.16 -15.95
C GLU A 117 6.22 19.47 -14.55
N LYS A 118 5.71 20.50 -13.86
CA LYS A 118 6.06 20.77 -12.45
C LYS A 118 5.68 19.61 -11.53
N GLY A 119 4.46 19.08 -11.66
CA GLY A 119 4.01 17.91 -10.90
C GLY A 119 4.91 16.69 -11.12
N ALA A 120 5.27 16.41 -12.37
CA ALA A 120 6.19 15.35 -12.75
C ALA A 120 7.56 15.51 -12.09
N GLN A 121 8.16 16.71 -12.15
CA GLN A 121 9.47 16.97 -11.54
C GLN A 121 9.49 16.71 -10.02
N TYR A 122 8.43 17.09 -9.30
CA TYR A 122 8.37 16.84 -7.86
C TYR A 122 8.05 15.38 -7.51
N LEU A 123 7.27 14.68 -8.34
CA LEU A 123 7.05 13.24 -8.15
C LEU A 123 8.30 12.41 -8.48
N GLU A 124 9.11 12.83 -9.44
CA GLU A 124 10.43 12.26 -9.68
C GLU A 124 11.34 12.45 -8.45
N LYS A 125 11.40 13.66 -7.90
CA LYS A 125 12.14 13.95 -6.65
C LYS A 125 11.61 13.16 -5.45
N ALA A 126 10.34 12.79 -5.48
CA ALA A 126 9.69 11.94 -4.49
C ALA A 126 9.88 10.43 -4.76
N GLU A 127 10.67 10.06 -5.77
CA GLU A 127 10.95 8.67 -6.18
C GLU A 127 9.71 7.88 -6.65
N ARG A 128 8.70 8.59 -7.17
CA ARG A 128 7.44 8.04 -7.73
C ARG A 128 7.48 8.03 -9.26
N TYR A 129 8.48 7.35 -9.81
CA TYR A 129 8.78 7.33 -11.24
C TYR A 129 7.64 6.74 -12.08
N GLU A 130 6.92 5.75 -11.55
CA GLU A 130 5.84 5.04 -12.25
C GLU A 130 4.69 5.99 -12.64
N VAL A 131 4.43 7.03 -11.84
CA VAL A 131 3.36 8.02 -12.11
C VAL A 131 3.68 8.92 -13.29
N LEU A 132 4.98 9.10 -13.63
CA LEU A 132 5.39 9.99 -14.71
C LEU A 132 4.82 9.52 -16.05
N GLY A 133 4.70 8.21 -16.26
CA GLY A 133 4.05 7.64 -17.44
C GLY A 133 2.62 8.15 -17.60
N ASP A 134 1.84 8.19 -16.53
CA ASP A 134 0.44 8.65 -16.58
C ASP A 134 0.33 10.16 -16.77
N ILE A 135 1.24 10.94 -16.20
CA ILE A 135 1.28 12.39 -16.42
C ILE A 135 1.60 12.72 -17.88
N TYR A 136 2.61 12.08 -18.46
CA TYR A 136 3.02 12.36 -19.84
C TYR A 136 2.01 11.86 -20.88
N LYS A 137 1.13 10.90 -20.55
CA LYS A 137 -0.04 10.57 -21.40
C LYS A 137 -0.98 11.77 -21.57
N LEU A 138 -0.99 12.73 -20.64
CA LEU A 138 -1.77 13.97 -20.74
C LEU A 138 -1.03 15.06 -21.52
N ILE A 139 0.31 15.08 -21.45
CA ILE A 139 1.17 16.10 -22.06
C ILE A 139 1.42 15.82 -23.55
N ILE A 140 1.77 14.57 -23.91
CA ILE A 140 2.19 14.18 -25.25
C ILE A 140 1.18 14.57 -26.35
N PRO A 141 -0.15 14.31 -26.18
CA PRO A 141 -1.13 14.69 -27.21
C PRO A 141 -1.16 16.20 -27.50
N ILE A 142 -0.86 17.04 -26.50
CA ILE A 142 -0.79 18.50 -26.67
C ILE A 142 0.45 18.85 -27.52
N TYR A 143 1.61 18.27 -27.23
CA TYR A 143 2.81 18.48 -28.02
C TYR A 143 2.70 17.96 -29.47
N GLU A 144 1.99 16.85 -29.69
CA GLU A 144 1.68 16.33 -31.03
C GLU A 144 0.80 17.30 -31.82
N LYS A 145 -0.27 17.81 -31.20
CA LYS A 145 -1.16 18.83 -31.80
C LYS A 145 -0.40 20.09 -32.20
N LEU A 146 0.56 20.52 -31.36
CA LEU A 146 1.43 21.68 -31.61
C LEU A 146 2.61 21.38 -32.54
N ARG A 147 2.81 20.12 -32.96
CA ARG A 147 3.98 19.66 -33.74
C ARG A 147 5.32 20.03 -33.09
N ASN A 148 5.37 20.04 -31.76
CA ASN A 148 6.57 20.36 -31.01
C ASN A 148 7.46 19.10 -30.86
N PHE A 149 8.14 18.72 -31.94
CA PHE A 149 8.95 17.51 -32.00
C PHE A 149 10.12 17.49 -31.00
N GLN A 150 10.68 18.66 -30.67
CA GLN A 150 11.75 18.77 -29.68
C GLN A 150 11.25 18.43 -28.27
N LYS A 151 10.08 18.94 -27.87
CA LYS A 151 9.46 18.58 -26.60
C LYS A 151 9.01 17.11 -26.57
N LEU A 152 8.56 16.56 -27.70
CA LEU A 152 8.25 15.12 -27.81
C LEU A 152 9.47 14.25 -27.58
N GLU A 153 10.58 14.52 -28.27
CA GLU A 153 11.85 13.80 -28.07
C GLU A 153 12.28 13.85 -26.60
N SER A 154 12.29 15.05 -26.01
CA SER A 154 12.65 15.26 -24.61
C SER A 154 11.74 14.48 -23.65
N SER A 155 10.43 14.43 -23.94
CA SER A 155 9.45 13.72 -23.13
C SER A 155 9.69 12.20 -23.14
N TYR A 156 9.92 11.61 -24.32
CA TYR A 156 10.20 10.18 -24.43
C TYR A 156 11.55 9.81 -23.82
N HIS A 157 12.56 10.67 -23.95
CA HIS A 157 13.85 10.48 -23.28
C HIS A 157 13.68 10.51 -21.75
N TYR A 158 12.94 11.48 -21.22
CA TYR A 158 12.66 11.59 -19.79
C TYR A 158 11.91 10.37 -19.24
N LEU A 159 10.89 9.87 -19.95
CA LEU A 159 10.19 8.65 -19.59
C LEU A 159 11.11 7.42 -19.61
N SER A 160 12.01 7.31 -20.59
CA SER A 160 13.01 6.24 -20.64
C SER A 160 13.93 6.25 -19.41
N GLN A 161 14.36 7.43 -18.97
CA GLN A 161 15.14 7.59 -17.74
C GLN A 161 14.31 7.20 -16.50
N ALA A 162 13.04 7.62 -16.42
CA ALA A 162 12.16 7.29 -15.31
C ALA A 162 11.98 5.77 -15.13
N TYR A 163 11.69 5.03 -16.20
CA TYR A 163 11.58 3.56 -16.13
C TYR A 163 12.93 2.89 -15.85
N SER A 164 14.05 3.47 -16.30
CA SER A 164 15.38 3.00 -15.90
C SER A 164 15.59 3.14 -14.38
N SER A 165 15.11 4.24 -13.80
CA SER A 165 15.10 4.45 -12.35
C SER A 165 14.20 3.45 -11.62
N VAL A 166 13.01 3.13 -12.15
CA VAL A 166 12.13 2.06 -11.62
C VAL A 166 12.89 0.74 -11.51
N LEU A 167 13.55 0.30 -12.60
CA LEU A 167 14.31 -0.94 -12.61
C LEU A 167 15.47 -0.94 -11.58
N SER A 168 16.16 0.20 -11.46
CA SER A 168 17.24 0.38 -10.47
C SER A 168 16.74 0.26 -9.03
N VAL A 169 15.62 0.91 -8.70
CA VAL A 169 15.05 0.85 -7.34
C VAL A 169 14.46 -0.51 -7.02
N MET A 170 13.81 -1.18 -7.99
CA MET A 170 13.31 -2.54 -7.82
C MET A 170 14.46 -3.53 -7.57
N LYS A 171 15.58 -3.36 -8.27
CA LYS A 171 16.76 -4.21 -8.09
C LYS A 171 17.46 -3.97 -6.75
N SER A 172 17.55 -2.71 -6.31
CA SER A 172 18.25 -2.38 -5.06
C SER A 172 17.40 -2.61 -3.81
N GLY A 173 16.07 -2.54 -3.92
CA GLY A 173 15.14 -2.63 -2.77
C GLY A 173 15.28 -1.46 -1.79
N ARG A 174 15.93 -0.36 -2.17
CA ARG A 174 16.27 0.75 -1.26
C ARG A 174 15.28 1.91 -1.26
N ARG A 175 14.26 1.86 -2.12
CA ARG A 175 13.25 2.93 -2.19
C ARG A 175 12.34 2.88 -0.98
N LEU A 176 12.24 4.00 -0.27
CA LEU A 176 11.48 4.12 0.98
C LEU A 176 10.48 5.28 0.87
N LEU A 177 9.26 4.98 0.41
CA LEU A 177 8.22 5.98 0.12
C LEU A 177 7.54 6.57 1.37
N GLY A 178 7.89 6.06 2.55
CA GLY A 178 7.43 6.55 3.85
C GLY A 178 6.81 5.47 4.74
N LYS A 179 6.51 5.86 5.98
CA LYS A 179 5.80 5.05 6.97
C LYS A 179 4.54 5.77 7.42
N TYR A 180 3.57 5.01 7.93
CA TYR A 180 2.28 5.56 8.36
C TYR A 180 2.09 5.39 9.86
N TYR A 181 1.51 6.42 10.48
CA TYR A 181 1.23 6.45 11.90
C TYR A 181 -0.18 6.98 12.14
N MET A 182 -0.99 6.25 12.90
CA MET A 182 -2.25 6.76 13.42
C MET A 182 -1.97 7.61 14.66
N VAL A 183 -2.43 8.86 14.64
CA VAL A 183 -2.28 9.83 15.72
C VAL A 183 -3.66 10.26 16.18
N THR A 184 -3.91 10.11 17.48
CA THR A 184 -5.17 10.53 18.12
C THR A 184 -4.87 11.55 19.19
N LEU A 185 -5.62 12.65 19.19
CA LEU A 185 -5.46 13.76 20.12
C LEU A 185 -6.60 13.75 21.15
N TYR A 186 -6.29 13.83 22.44
CA TYR A 186 -7.30 13.89 23.51
C TYR A 186 -7.02 15.06 24.45
N GLY A 187 -8.06 15.77 24.86
CA GLY A 187 -7.98 16.90 25.77
C GLY A 187 -8.74 18.11 25.23
N GLN A 188 -10.03 18.22 25.59
CA GLN A 188 -10.93 19.25 25.06
C GLN A 188 -10.40 20.67 25.27
N THR A 189 -9.81 20.95 26.43
CA THR A 189 -9.27 22.25 26.81
C THR A 189 -8.11 22.71 25.92
N TYR A 190 -7.37 21.77 25.33
CA TYR A 190 -6.15 22.06 24.58
C TYR A 190 -6.35 21.94 23.07
N PHE A 191 -7.03 20.87 22.65
CA PHE A 191 -7.19 20.52 21.24
C PHE A 191 -8.49 21.06 20.63
N GLU A 192 -9.45 21.52 21.44
CA GLU A 192 -10.73 22.10 20.99
C GLU A 192 -11.42 21.19 19.94
N ASP A 193 -11.50 21.64 18.69
CA ASP A 193 -12.10 20.91 17.56
C ASP A 193 -11.30 19.66 17.15
N GLU A 194 -10.02 19.58 17.50
CA GLU A 194 -9.15 18.44 17.23
C GLU A 194 -9.28 17.33 18.27
N ASN A 195 -10.03 17.55 19.35
CA ASN A 195 -10.24 16.56 20.40
C ASN A 195 -10.98 15.33 19.86
N LYS A 196 -10.41 14.14 20.12
CA LYS A 196 -10.86 12.81 19.66
C LYS A 196 -10.78 12.57 18.16
N LYS A 197 -10.20 13.50 17.39
CA LYS A 197 -9.93 13.24 15.97
C LYS A 197 -8.76 12.30 15.81
N GLU A 198 -8.89 11.43 14.82
CA GLU A 198 -7.86 10.46 14.45
C GLU A 198 -7.34 10.80 13.06
N TYR A 199 -6.02 10.79 12.92
CA TYR A 199 -5.35 11.12 11.68
C TYR A 199 -4.34 10.04 11.34
N ILE A 200 -4.21 9.71 10.05
CA ILE A 200 -3.06 8.97 9.55
C ILE A 200 -2.02 9.99 9.08
N TYR A 201 -0.82 9.91 9.64
CA TYR A 201 0.35 10.69 9.27
C TYR A 201 1.25 9.85 8.37
N LYS A 202 1.67 10.42 7.25
CA LYS A 202 2.71 9.84 6.39
C LYS A 202 4.06 10.46 6.72
N GLU A 203 4.98 9.72 7.33
CA GLU A 203 6.33 10.17 7.64
C GLU A 203 7.36 9.74 6.59
N PRO A 204 8.43 10.52 6.36
CA PRO A 204 9.41 10.24 5.32
C PRO A 204 10.25 9.01 5.63
N LYS A 205 10.62 8.27 4.57
CA LYS A 205 11.61 7.20 4.60
C LYS A 205 11.36 6.15 5.70
N VAL A 206 12.20 6.15 6.75
CA VAL A 206 12.27 5.14 7.81
C VAL A 206 12.04 5.72 9.20
N THR A 207 11.45 6.91 9.31
CA THR A 207 11.11 7.56 10.59
C THR A 207 10.58 6.53 11.57
N SER A 208 11.18 6.49 12.76
CA SER A 208 10.83 5.51 13.79
C SER A 208 9.62 5.96 14.61
N LEU A 209 8.97 5.01 15.32
CA LEU A 209 7.90 5.35 16.25
C LEU A 209 8.36 6.32 17.35
N THR A 210 9.61 6.17 17.81
CA THR A 210 10.23 7.07 18.78
C THR A 210 10.40 8.47 18.22
N GLU A 211 10.91 8.59 16.99
CA GLU A 211 11.18 9.88 16.35
C GLU A 211 9.91 10.71 16.15
N ILE A 212 8.81 10.10 15.66
CA ILE A 212 7.53 10.81 15.54
C ILE A 212 6.95 11.17 16.92
N ARG A 213 7.07 10.29 17.92
CA ARG A 213 6.59 10.58 19.28
C ARG A 213 7.34 11.75 19.90
N GLU A 214 8.66 11.80 19.76
CA GLU A 214 9.49 12.90 20.24
C GLU A 214 9.16 14.20 19.51
N ARG A 215 8.99 14.15 18.18
CA ARG A 215 8.61 15.31 17.35
C ARG A 215 7.28 15.90 17.79
N LEU A 216 6.24 15.07 17.93
CA LEU A 216 4.90 15.51 18.36
C LEU A 216 4.90 15.97 19.81
N HIS A 217 5.58 15.25 20.71
CA HIS A 217 5.72 15.68 22.10
C HIS A 217 6.39 17.05 22.20
N LYS A 218 7.48 17.29 21.44
CA LYS A 218 8.14 18.59 21.38
C LYS A 218 7.21 19.68 20.86
N LEU A 219 6.53 19.42 19.74
CA LEU A 219 5.59 20.35 19.12
C LEU A 219 4.50 20.80 20.09
N PHE A 220 3.80 19.85 20.73
CA PHE A 220 2.71 20.17 21.64
C PHE A 220 3.22 20.70 22.99
N SER A 221 4.42 20.31 23.44
CA SER A 221 5.03 20.89 24.65
C SER A 221 5.38 22.36 24.45
N GLU A 222 5.86 22.74 23.27
CA GLU A 222 6.13 24.15 22.92
C GLU A 222 4.84 24.97 22.86
N LYS A 223 3.70 24.34 22.51
CA LYS A 223 2.39 24.99 22.40
C LYS A 223 1.64 25.10 23.74
N PHE A 224 1.64 24.04 24.55
CA PHE A 224 0.78 23.90 25.74
C PHE A 224 1.54 23.85 27.08
N GLY A 225 2.87 23.81 27.06
CA GLY A 225 3.69 23.57 28.25
C GLY A 225 4.01 22.08 28.42
N ARG A 226 5.27 21.78 28.76
CA ARG A 226 5.81 20.41 28.82
C ARG A 226 5.12 19.55 29.88
N GLU A 227 4.71 20.16 30.98
CA GLU A 227 4.01 19.52 32.09
C GLU A 227 2.56 19.16 31.75
N ASN A 228 1.98 19.75 30.71
CA ASN A 228 0.58 19.56 30.34
C ASN A 228 0.39 18.48 29.25
N VAL A 229 1.47 17.99 28.63
CA VAL A 229 1.41 17.03 27.52
C VAL A 229 1.86 15.64 27.96
N GLN A 230 1.06 14.62 27.63
CA GLN A 230 1.36 13.22 27.93
C GLN A 230 1.25 12.34 26.68
N MET A 231 2.29 11.55 26.41
CA MET A 231 2.28 10.58 25.31
C MET A 231 1.65 9.27 25.77
N ILE A 232 0.70 8.75 25.00
CA ILE A 232 0.14 7.43 25.25
C ILE A 232 0.91 6.39 24.44
N ASN A 233 1.58 5.49 25.16
CA ASN A 233 2.41 4.46 24.57
C ASN A 233 1.65 3.19 24.22
N ASP A 234 0.52 2.94 24.89
CA ASP A 234 -0.35 1.79 24.62
C ASP A 234 -1.10 2.00 23.29
N SER A 235 -1.21 0.92 22.53
CA SER A 235 -1.92 0.86 21.25
C SER A 235 -3.38 0.42 21.41
N LYS A 236 -3.83 0.10 22.63
CA LYS A 236 -5.22 -0.23 22.92
C LYS A 236 -6.14 0.97 22.71
N LYS A 237 -7.42 0.67 22.48
CA LYS A 237 -8.49 1.66 22.48
C LYS A 237 -8.64 2.26 23.87
N ILE A 238 -8.67 3.58 23.94
CA ILE A 238 -8.66 4.33 25.19
C ILE A 238 -10.06 4.86 25.46
N SER A 239 -10.55 4.65 26.68
CA SER A 239 -11.78 5.29 27.13
C SER A 239 -11.45 6.69 27.62
N VAL A 240 -12.16 7.71 27.12
CA VAL A 240 -11.95 9.10 27.51
C VAL A 240 -12.20 9.34 29.01
N SER A 241 -13.02 8.49 29.63
CA SER A 241 -13.25 8.47 31.08
C SER A 241 -11.99 8.21 31.91
N ASP A 242 -11.00 7.54 31.32
CA ASP A 242 -9.81 7.07 32.03
C ASP A 242 -8.67 8.10 31.95
N LEU A 243 -8.89 9.20 31.22
CA LEU A 243 -7.92 10.27 31.01
C LEU A 243 -8.22 11.44 31.96
N ASP A 244 -7.17 12.03 32.55
CA ASP A 244 -7.30 13.22 33.39
C ASP A 244 -7.53 14.45 32.49
N PRO A 245 -8.66 15.16 32.61
CA PRO A 245 -8.97 16.33 31.77
C PRO A 245 -7.95 17.47 31.87
N LYS A 246 -7.06 17.45 32.86
CA LYS A 246 -5.99 18.43 33.04
C LYS A 246 -4.90 18.34 31.97
N TYR A 247 -4.70 17.19 31.33
CA TYR A 247 -3.62 16.97 30.38
C TYR A 247 -4.09 16.88 28.93
N ALA A 248 -3.21 17.25 28.01
CA ALA A 248 -3.29 16.98 26.58
C ALA A 248 -2.60 15.65 26.29
N TYR A 249 -3.36 14.65 25.82
CA TYR A 249 -2.80 13.35 25.45
C TYR A 249 -2.65 13.17 23.95
N VAL A 250 -1.55 12.53 23.56
CA VAL A 250 -1.28 12.17 22.16
C VAL A 250 -0.96 10.70 22.09
N GLN A 251 -1.80 9.94 21.38
CA GLN A 251 -1.57 8.52 21.11
C GLN A 251 -0.96 8.38 19.71
N VAL A 252 0.10 7.58 19.59
CA VAL A 252 0.75 7.31 18.30
C VAL A 252 0.94 5.81 18.11
N ILE A 253 0.34 5.27 17.05
CA ILE A 253 0.35 3.86 16.68
C ILE A 253 0.93 3.71 15.28
N TYR A 254 1.89 2.81 15.10
CA TYR A 254 2.39 2.46 13.77
C TYR A 254 1.34 1.65 13.00
N VAL A 255 1.09 2.03 11.75
CA VAL A 255 0.13 1.35 10.87
C VAL A 255 0.77 1.03 9.52
N THR A 256 0.26 0.00 8.85
CA THR A 256 0.66 -0.39 7.50
C THR A 256 -0.52 -0.31 6.53
N PRO A 257 -0.30 -0.05 5.22
CA PRO A 257 -1.39 -0.11 4.24
C PRO A 257 -2.11 -1.48 4.28
N TYR A 258 -3.44 -1.44 4.24
CA TYR A 258 -4.30 -2.62 4.22
C TYR A 258 -4.95 -2.81 2.86
N PHE A 259 -4.93 -4.04 2.37
CA PHE A 259 -5.56 -4.46 1.11
C PHE A 259 -6.38 -5.73 1.34
N GLU A 260 -7.54 -5.82 0.70
CA GLU A 260 -8.33 -7.06 0.70
C GLU A 260 -7.71 -8.07 -0.28
N GLU A 261 -8.00 -9.37 -0.11
CA GLU A 261 -7.42 -10.43 -0.95
C GLU A 261 -7.67 -10.18 -2.46
N LYS A 262 -8.81 -9.60 -2.82
CA LYS A 262 -9.15 -9.23 -4.21
C LYS A 262 -8.26 -8.14 -4.80
N ASP A 263 -7.74 -7.23 -3.97
CA ASP A 263 -6.94 -6.09 -4.40
C ASP A 263 -5.47 -6.47 -4.56
N LEU A 264 -5.02 -7.50 -3.86
CA LEU A 264 -3.63 -7.98 -3.89
C LEU A 264 -3.20 -8.46 -5.29
N GLY A 265 -4.15 -8.97 -6.10
CA GLY A 265 -3.88 -9.37 -7.48
C GLY A 265 -3.54 -8.19 -8.41
N CYS A 266 -4.02 -6.98 -8.09
CA CYS A 266 -3.76 -5.76 -8.86
C CYS A 266 -2.64 -4.89 -8.26
N ARG A 267 -2.08 -5.26 -7.10
CA ARG A 267 -1.04 -4.53 -6.38
C ARG A 267 0.16 -5.44 -6.11
N VAL A 268 0.87 -5.73 -7.19
CA VAL A 268 2.01 -6.65 -7.23
C VAL A 268 3.28 -5.97 -6.76
N THR A 269 3.49 -4.70 -7.12
CA THR A 269 4.74 -3.98 -6.85
C THR A 269 4.72 -3.22 -5.52
N ASP A 270 5.90 -2.96 -4.95
CA ASP A 270 6.04 -2.12 -3.75
C ASP A 270 5.47 -0.71 -3.96
N PHE A 271 5.60 -0.17 -5.18
CA PHE A 271 5.02 1.13 -5.53
C PHE A 271 3.50 1.09 -5.43
N GLU A 272 2.86 0.10 -6.06
CA GLU A 272 1.40 -0.06 -6.02
C GLU A 272 0.89 -0.26 -4.59
N ARG A 273 1.67 -0.88 -3.71
CA ARG A 273 1.32 -1.04 -2.29
C ARG A 273 1.55 0.23 -1.45
N ASN A 274 2.11 1.29 -2.02
CA ASN A 274 2.43 2.56 -1.36
C ASN A 274 1.95 3.79 -2.14
N ASN A 275 1.13 3.59 -3.17
CA ASN A 275 0.54 4.65 -3.99
C ASN A 275 -0.98 4.46 -4.09
N ASN A 276 -1.74 5.54 -3.93
CA ASN A 276 -3.19 5.51 -3.83
C ASN A 276 -3.70 4.51 -2.77
N VAL A 277 -3.16 4.63 -1.56
CA VAL A 277 -3.52 3.81 -0.39
C VAL A 277 -4.42 4.59 0.57
N ARG A 278 -5.52 3.97 1.02
CA ARG A 278 -6.56 4.65 1.81
C ARG A 278 -6.88 3.96 3.12
N SER A 279 -6.70 2.65 3.16
CA SER A 279 -6.94 1.83 4.34
C SER A 279 -5.61 1.43 4.96
N PHE A 280 -5.58 1.44 6.28
CA PHE A 280 -4.41 1.11 7.08
C PHE A 280 -4.80 0.12 8.18
N MET A 281 -3.84 -0.65 8.67
CA MET A 281 -4.07 -1.58 9.77
C MET A 281 -2.98 -1.56 10.82
N TYR A 282 -3.37 -1.96 12.03
CA TYR A 282 -2.47 -2.39 13.10
C TYR A 282 -3.10 -3.57 13.84
N GLU A 283 -2.28 -4.30 14.59
CA GLU A 283 -2.67 -5.55 15.23
C GLU A 283 -2.31 -5.55 16.71
N LEU A 284 -3.20 -6.10 17.55
CA LEU A 284 -2.95 -6.33 18.97
C LEU A 284 -3.14 -7.81 19.32
N PRO A 285 -2.15 -8.43 20.00
CA PRO A 285 -2.31 -9.76 20.56
C PRO A 285 -3.20 -9.70 21.81
N PHE A 286 -4.07 -10.70 21.98
CA PHE A 286 -4.83 -10.86 23.22
C PHE A 286 -5.20 -12.32 23.48
N THR A 287 -5.58 -12.64 24.70
CA THR A 287 -6.14 -13.93 25.11
C THR A 287 -7.54 -13.75 25.66
N ARG A 288 -8.34 -14.82 25.71
CA ARG A 288 -9.67 -14.79 26.34
C ARG A 288 -9.63 -14.50 27.85
N SER A 289 -8.48 -14.70 28.49
CA SER A 289 -8.26 -14.36 29.90
C SER A 289 -7.88 -12.88 30.12
N GLY A 290 -7.83 -12.06 29.06
CA GLY A 290 -7.52 -10.64 29.15
C GLY A 290 -6.02 -10.31 29.16
N LYS A 291 -5.15 -11.31 29.01
CA LYS A 291 -3.70 -11.10 28.85
C LYS A 291 -3.37 -10.77 27.39
N GLU A 292 -2.26 -10.09 27.15
CA GLU A 292 -1.79 -9.81 25.78
C GLU A 292 -1.21 -11.07 25.12
N HIS A 293 -0.41 -11.81 25.89
CA HIS A 293 0.27 -13.02 25.42
C HIS A 293 -0.19 -14.26 26.19
N GLY A 294 -0.38 -15.35 25.45
CA GLY A 294 -0.74 -16.66 25.99
C GLY A 294 -0.04 -17.80 25.24
N SER A 295 -0.48 -19.03 25.49
CA SER A 295 -0.04 -20.17 24.68
C SER A 295 -0.55 -20.04 23.24
N ILE A 296 0.07 -20.79 22.30
CA ILE A 296 -0.30 -20.79 20.89
C ILE A 296 -1.80 -21.05 20.68
N GLN A 297 -2.41 -21.90 21.51
CA GLN A 297 -3.82 -22.28 21.43
C GLN A 297 -4.77 -21.27 22.07
N GLU A 298 -4.26 -20.31 22.85
CA GLU A 298 -5.03 -19.25 23.50
C GLU A 298 -4.84 -17.89 22.83
N GLN A 299 -3.79 -17.75 22.02
CA GLN A 299 -3.40 -16.49 21.41
C GLN A 299 -4.37 -16.10 20.31
N HIS A 300 -5.12 -15.04 20.53
CA HIS A 300 -5.93 -14.38 19.51
C HIS A 300 -5.18 -13.13 19.03
N LYS A 301 -5.58 -12.65 17.85
CA LYS A 301 -5.05 -11.41 17.28
C LYS A 301 -6.22 -10.54 16.84
N ARG A 302 -6.20 -9.28 17.22
CA ARG A 302 -7.19 -8.29 16.83
C ARG A 302 -6.57 -7.36 15.80
N ARG A 303 -7.11 -7.36 14.59
CA ARG A 303 -6.68 -6.49 13.49
C ARG A 303 -7.65 -5.33 13.38
N PHE A 304 -7.15 -4.13 13.60
CA PHE A 304 -7.89 -2.90 13.42
C PHE A 304 -7.58 -2.35 12.03
N ILE A 305 -8.62 -2.05 11.26
CA ILE A 305 -8.53 -1.45 9.94
C ILE A 305 -9.18 -0.08 10.03
N VAL A 306 -8.46 0.95 9.58
CA VAL A 306 -8.93 2.32 9.54
C VAL A 306 -8.87 2.84 8.12
N THR A 307 -9.96 3.45 7.65
CA THR A 307 -10.05 4.05 6.32
C THR A 307 -10.08 5.57 6.44
N THR A 308 -9.18 6.22 5.72
CA THR A 308 -9.05 7.68 5.68
C THR A 308 -10.03 8.32 4.70
N THR A 309 -10.29 9.62 4.87
CA THR A 309 -11.16 10.40 3.97
C THR A 309 -10.58 10.45 2.54
N HIS A 310 -9.26 10.55 2.39
CA HIS A 310 -8.54 10.67 1.12
C HIS A 310 -7.40 9.64 1.04
N SER A 311 -6.99 9.26 -0.17
CA SER A 311 -5.87 8.33 -0.37
C SER A 311 -4.51 9.03 -0.22
N PHE A 312 -3.47 8.31 0.16
CA PHE A 312 -2.09 8.77 0.09
C PHE A 312 -1.40 8.36 -1.22
N PRO A 313 -0.52 9.21 -1.77
CA PRO A 313 -0.23 10.56 -1.33
C PRO A 313 -1.37 11.55 -1.60
N PHE A 314 -1.34 12.66 -0.88
CA PHE A 314 -2.35 13.72 -0.97
C PHE A 314 -1.69 15.09 -0.89
N VAL A 315 -2.46 16.18 -1.06
CA VAL A 315 -1.97 17.55 -0.84
C VAL A 315 -1.63 17.83 0.64
N LYS A 316 -1.96 16.91 1.55
CA LYS A 316 -1.65 16.95 2.98
C LYS A 316 -0.88 15.71 3.42
N LYS A 317 0.03 15.91 4.38
CA LYS A 317 0.84 14.83 5.00
C LYS A 317 0.06 14.03 6.05
N ARG A 318 -0.99 14.62 6.63
CA ARG A 318 -1.95 13.93 7.50
C ARG A 318 -3.35 13.96 6.92
N VAL A 319 -4.09 12.86 7.07
CA VAL A 319 -5.46 12.72 6.57
C VAL A 319 -6.32 12.12 7.67
N GLU A 320 -7.48 12.74 7.90
CA GLU A 320 -8.43 12.31 8.92
C GLU A 320 -9.01 10.92 8.60
N VAL A 321 -9.17 10.11 9.64
CA VAL A 321 -9.91 8.83 9.56
C VAL A 321 -11.38 9.15 9.32
N LYS A 322 -11.98 8.51 8.33
CA LYS A 322 -13.38 8.73 7.96
C LYS A 322 -14.28 8.31 9.12
N GLU A 323 -15.34 9.07 9.39
CA GLU A 323 -16.39 8.64 10.31
C GLU A 323 -16.98 7.28 9.88
N GLY A 324 -17.05 6.33 10.82
CA GLY A 324 -17.43 4.94 10.54
C GLY A 324 -16.40 4.16 9.72
N GLY A 325 -15.17 4.69 9.55
CA GLY A 325 -14.07 4.08 8.81
C GLY A 325 -13.31 3.02 9.59
N HIS A 326 -13.73 2.68 10.82
CA HIS A 326 -13.15 1.64 11.66
C HIS A 326 -13.79 0.29 11.40
N ARG A 327 -12.96 -0.72 11.18
CA ARG A 327 -13.36 -2.12 11.10
C ARG A 327 -12.42 -2.95 11.96
N GLU A 328 -12.99 -3.86 12.74
CA GLU A 328 -12.23 -4.78 13.57
C GLU A 328 -12.41 -6.22 13.05
N ILE A 329 -11.31 -6.95 12.96
CA ILE A 329 -11.31 -8.38 12.63
C ILE A 329 -10.60 -9.11 13.77
N VAL A 330 -11.29 -10.08 14.37
CA VAL A 330 -10.72 -10.94 15.41
C VAL A 330 -10.33 -12.27 14.80
N LEU A 331 -9.05 -12.60 14.88
CA LEU A 331 -8.49 -13.87 14.45
C LEU A 331 -8.46 -14.83 15.65
N THR A 332 -9.02 -16.01 15.44
CA THR A 332 -8.89 -17.16 16.35
C THR A 332 -7.47 -17.72 16.34
N PRO A 333 -7.06 -18.53 17.33
CA PRO A 333 -5.69 -19.03 17.44
C PRO A 333 -5.18 -19.78 16.19
N ILE A 334 -6.05 -20.59 15.56
CA ILE A 334 -5.70 -21.26 14.30
C ILE A 334 -5.56 -20.27 13.14
N GLU A 335 -6.35 -19.19 13.10
CA GLU A 335 -6.21 -18.13 12.09
C GLU A 335 -4.96 -17.30 12.29
N VAL A 336 -4.54 -17.08 13.54
CA VAL A 336 -3.24 -16.46 13.85
C VAL A 336 -2.12 -17.33 13.30
N ALA A 337 -2.17 -18.65 13.51
CA ALA A 337 -1.17 -19.55 12.95
C ALA A 337 -1.14 -19.53 11.41
N ILE A 338 -2.31 -19.50 10.75
CA ILE A 338 -2.41 -19.40 9.29
C ILE A 338 -1.78 -18.08 8.81
N ASP A 339 -2.16 -16.95 9.41
CA ASP A 339 -1.72 -15.61 9.03
C ASP A 339 -0.19 -15.44 9.19
N GLU A 340 0.37 -15.84 10.34
CA GLU A 340 1.81 -15.81 10.60
C GLU A 340 2.60 -16.70 9.63
N MET A 341 2.08 -17.90 9.33
CA MET A 341 2.72 -18.80 8.38
C MET A 341 2.63 -18.28 6.93
N GLN A 342 1.51 -17.66 6.54
CA GLN A 342 1.36 -17.02 5.23
C GLN A 342 2.35 -15.87 5.04
N ILE A 343 2.51 -15.00 6.05
CA ILE A 343 3.51 -13.93 6.05
C ILE A 343 4.91 -14.52 5.87
N LYS A 344 5.23 -15.59 6.61
CA LYS A 344 6.55 -16.23 6.54
C LYS A 344 6.86 -16.81 5.16
N VAL A 345 5.86 -17.42 4.52
CA VAL A 345 5.97 -17.93 3.15
C VAL A 345 6.14 -16.78 2.16
N ALA A 346 5.34 -15.71 2.29
CA ALA A 346 5.43 -14.55 1.41
C ALA A 346 6.80 -13.86 1.51
N ASP A 347 7.34 -13.68 2.72
CA ASP A 347 8.67 -13.12 2.97
C ASP A 347 9.78 -13.95 2.31
N LEU A 348 9.69 -15.28 2.38
CA LEU A 348 10.66 -16.17 1.73
C LEU A 348 10.52 -16.10 0.20
N LYS A 349 9.30 -16.13 -0.32
CA LYS A 349 9.04 -16.00 -1.77
C LYS A 349 9.56 -14.68 -2.32
N GLU A 350 9.40 -13.59 -1.58
CA GLU A 350 9.96 -12.28 -1.96
C GLU A 350 11.50 -12.34 -2.03
N ALA A 351 12.14 -12.96 -1.03
CA ALA A 351 13.60 -13.11 -1.01
C ALA A 351 14.12 -14.00 -2.15
N ILE A 352 13.39 -15.06 -2.50
CA ILE A 352 13.74 -16.00 -3.59
C ILE A 352 13.57 -15.35 -4.96
N ASN A 353 12.44 -14.66 -5.18
CA ASN A 353 12.08 -14.09 -6.48
C ASN A 353 12.69 -12.71 -6.72
N SER A 354 13.52 -12.22 -5.80
CA SER A 354 14.22 -10.95 -5.98
C SER A 354 15.11 -10.99 -7.23
N PRO A 355 15.02 -9.99 -8.13
CA PRO A 355 15.86 -9.92 -9.33
C PRO A 355 17.36 -9.75 -8.99
N ALA A 356 17.67 -9.27 -7.78
CA ALA A 356 19.00 -9.33 -7.20
C ALA A 356 18.90 -10.03 -5.82
N PRO A 357 19.15 -11.35 -5.76
CA PRO A 357 19.06 -12.10 -4.52
C PRO A 357 20.04 -11.59 -3.46
N ASP A 358 19.52 -11.13 -2.31
CA ASP A 358 20.33 -10.83 -1.13
C ASP A 358 20.48 -12.10 -0.31
N MET A 359 21.67 -12.70 -0.39
CA MET A 359 22.00 -13.92 0.32
C MET A 359 21.82 -13.79 1.84
N LYS A 360 22.14 -12.65 2.45
CA LYS A 360 22.00 -12.46 3.91
C LYS A 360 20.53 -12.37 4.30
N ARG A 361 19.73 -11.62 3.52
CA ARG A 361 18.27 -11.55 3.74
C ARG A 361 17.62 -12.92 3.59
N LEU A 362 17.97 -13.67 2.54
CA LEU A 362 17.49 -15.03 2.31
C LEU A 362 17.86 -15.95 3.48
N GLN A 363 19.14 -15.97 3.88
CA GLN A 363 19.63 -16.80 4.98
C GLN A 363 18.95 -16.46 6.31
N LEU A 364 18.76 -15.18 6.62
CA LEU A 364 18.07 -14.74 7.85
C LEU A 364 16.63 -15.24 7.90
N LYS A 365 15.88 -15.07 6.80
CA LYS A 365 14.48 -15.52 6.71
C LYS A 365 14.37 -17.05 6.75
N LEU A 366 15.26 -17.74 6.02
CA LEU A 366 15.30 -19.20 5.98
C LEU A 366 15.64 -19.78 7.36
N GLN A 367 16.70 -19.28 8.01
CA GLN A 367 17.11 -19.71 9.36
C GLN A 367 15.98 -19.53 10.37
N GLY A 368 15.30 -18.39 10.36
CA GLY A 368 14.14 -18.16 11.24
C GLY A 368 12.97 -19.13 10.98
N GLY A 369 12.89 -19.72 9.78
CA GLY A 369 11.94 -20.76 9.41
C GLY A 369 12.36 -22.16 9.86
N VAL A 370 13.60 -22.56 9.54
CA VAL A 370 14.05 -23.97 9.65
C VAL A 370 14.87 -24.27 10.91
N SER A 371 15.29 -23.24 11.65
CA SER A 371 16.14 -23.37 12.82
C SER A 371 15.79 -22.30 13.86
N ALA A 372 14.51 -22.18 14.18
CA ALA A 372 14.04 -21.24 15.19
C ALA A 372 14.62 -21.62 16.58
N GLN A 373 15.53 -20.80 17.10
CA GLN A 373 16.20 -21.05 18.40
C GLN A 373 15.53 -20.33 19.58
N VAL A 374 14.82 -19.22 19.33
CA VAL A 374 14.31 -18.31 20.37
C VAL A 374 12.77 -18.37 20.51
N ASN A 375 12.06 -18.59 19.40
CA ASN A 375 10.60 -18.68 19.37
C ASN A 375 10.16 -20.13 19.13
N ALA A 376 8.92 -20.47 19.49
CA ALA A 376 8.35 -21.83 19.36
C ALA A 376 8.39 -22.42 17.92
N GLY A 377 8.71 -21.59 16.91
CA GLY A 377 8.95 -22.02 15.53
C GLY A 377 7.68 -22.45 14.78
N PRO A 378 7.76 -22.64 13.45
CA PRO A 378 6.61 -23.09 12.64
C PRO A 378 6.02 -24.42 13.09
N LEU A 379 6.85 -25.33 13.61
CA LEU A 379 6.41 -26.67 13.99
C LEU A 379 5.45 -26.66 15.18
N ALA A 380 5.59 -25.74 16.13
CA ALA A 380 4.68 -25.64 17.27
C ALA A 380 3.24 -25.29 16.85
N TYR A 381 3.07 -24.54 15.76
CA TYR A 381 1.73 -24.32 15.18
C TYR A 381 1.15 -25.63 14.61
N ALA A 382 1.95 -26.41 13.88
CA ALA A 382 1.50 -27.68 13.36
C ALA A 382 1.15 -28.69 14.48
N GLU A 383 1.99 -28.78 15.52
CA GLU A 383 1.74 -29.66 16.67
C GLU A 383 0.48 -29.23 17.45
N ALA A 384 0.24 -27.93 17.59
CA ALA A 384 -0.92 -27.41 18.31
C ALA A 384 -2.25 -27.62 17.57
N PHE A 385 -2.26 -27.44 16.24
CA PHE A 385 -3.50 -27.36 15.46
C PHE A 385 -3.73 -28.56 14.51
N LEU A 386 -2.69 -29.26 14.07
CA LEU A 386 -2.79 -30.35 13.09
C LEU A 386 -2.59 -31.75 13.69
N ASN A 387 -2.24 -31.85 14.97
CA ASN A 387 -2.15 -33.15 15.64
C ASN A 387 -3.50 -33.88 15.56
N PRO A 388 -3.55 -35.17 15.14
CA PRO A 388 -4.78 -35.96 15.04
C PRO A 388 -5.67 -35.95 16.30
N GLU A 389 -5.07 -35.80 17.49
CA GLU A 389 -5.81 -35.73 18.75
C GLU A 389 -6.58 -34.40 18.94
N ASN A 390 -6.12 -33.33 18.29
CA ASN A 390 -6.64 -31.97 18.46
C ASN A 390 -7.32 -31.40 17.21
N ILE A 391 -7.04 -31.92 16.02
CA ILE A 391 -7.51 -31.36 14.74
C ILE A 391 -9.05 -31.32 14.65
N SER A 392 -9.74 -32.27 15.28
CA SER A 392 -11.20 -32.34 15.33
C SER A 392 -11.85 -31.20 16.13
N LYS A 393 -11.07 -30.48 16.95
CA LYS A 393 -11.54 -29.32 17.74
C LYS A 393 -11.65 -28.05 16.90
N TYR A 394 -11.07 -28.03 15.70
CA TYR A 394 -11.00 -26.85 14.84
C TYR A 394 -11.83 -27.04 13.55
N PRO A 395 -12.35 -25.94 12.97
CA PRO A 395 -13.09 -26.02 11.71
C PRO A 395 -12.24 -26.64 10.59
N ALA A 396 -12.83 -27.56 9.82
CA ALA A 396 -12.12 -28.33 8.81
C ALA A 396 -11.52 -27.43 7.71
N ASP A 397 -12.24 -26.39 7.29
CA ASP A 397 -11.78 -25.39 6.32
C ASP A 397 -10.49 -24.68 6.79
N LYS A 398 -10.41 -24.31 8.08
CA LYS A 398 -9.23 -23.65 8.66
C LYS A 398 -8.06 -24.64 8.79
N SER A 399 -8.33 -25.86 9.24
CA SER A 399 -7.32 -26.91 9.31
C SER A 399 -6.75 -27.23 7.94
N ASP A 400 -7.59 -27.35 6.91
CA ASP A 400 -7.14 -27.61 5.53
C ASP A 400 -6.37 -26.43 4.93
N ARG A 401 -6.79 -25.18 5.22
CA ARG A 401 -6.03 -23.97 4.85
C ARG A 401 -4.66 -23.96 5.53
N LEU A 402 -4.56 -24.29 6.82
CA LEU A 402 -3.29 -24.37 7.54
C LEU A 402 -2.37 -25.46 6.94
N LYS A 403 -2.91 -26.64 6.62
CA LYS A 403 -2.16 -27.70 5.91
C LYS A 403 -1.63 -27.20 4.57
N ALA A 404 -2.45 -26.52 3.77
CA ALA A 404 -2.04 -25.97 2.48
C ALA A 404 -0.89 -24.95 2.64
N VAL A 405 -0.96 -24.08 3.64
CA VAL A 405 0.11 -23.11 3.94
C VAL A 405 1.40 -23.82 4.37
N PHE A 406 1.33 -24.89 5.16
CA PHE A 406 2.53 -25.67 5.51
C PHE A 406 3.15 -26.38 4.31
N ARG A 407 2.35 -26.89 3.37
CA ARG A 407 2.88 -27.46 2.11
C ARG A 407 3.63 -26.39 1.31
N ASP A 408 3.04 -25.21 1.19
CA ASP A 408 3.66 -24.07 0.51
C ASP A 408 4.94 -23.63 1.22
N PHE A 409 4.94 -23.63 2.56
CA PHE A 409 6.12 -23.35 3.38
C PHE A 409 7.26 -24.34 3.15
N VAL A 410 6.98 -25.65 3.14
CA VAL A 410 8.00 -26.68 2.88
C VAL A 410 8.56 -26.53 1.46
N SER A 411 7.70 -26.33 0.46
CA SER A 411 8.14 -26.10 -0.93
C SER A 411 9.02 -24.86 -1.03
N THR A 412 8.58 -23.74 -0.44
CA THR A 412 9.30 -22.47 -0.48
C THR A 412 10.64 -22.55 0.26
N CYS A 413 10.71 -23.24 1.41
CA CYS A 413 11.97 -23.45 2.12
C CYS A 413 12.96 -24.26 1.30
N LYS A 414 12.48 -25.26 0.55
CA LYS A 414 13.32 -26.02 -0.38
C LYS A 414 13.87 -25.14 -1.49
N ASP A 415 13.02 -24.33 -2.12
CA ASP A 415 13.44 -23.40 -3.17
C ASP A 415 14.46 -22.37 -2.62
N ALA A 416 14.28 -21.89 -1.39
CA ALA A 416 15.24 -21.03 -0.69
C ALA A 416 16.58 -21.73 -0.44
N LEU A 417 16.58 -23.01 -0.03
CA LEU A 417 17.80 -23.79 0.13
C LEU A 417 18.52 -23.97 -1.21
N ASP A 418 17.79 -24.34 -2.26
CA ASP A 418 18.35 -24.54 -3.61
C ASP A 418 18.96 -23.25 -4.16
N LEU A 419 18.33 -22.10 -3.90
CA LEU A 419 18.91 -20.79 -4.23
C LEU A 419 20.14 -20.49 -3.36
N ASN A 420 20.06 -20.69 -2.05
CA ASN A 420 21.18 -20.45 -1.14
C ASN A 420 22.42 -21.28 -1.54
N ALA A 421 22.23 -22.56 -1.90
CA ALA A 421 23.32 -23.44 -2.35
C ALA A 421 24.07 -22.90 -3.58
N LYS A 422 23.39 -22.13 -4.45
CA LYS A 422 23.99 -21.48 -5.63
C LYS A 422 24.74 -20.19 -5.28
N LEU A 423 24.39 -19.54 -4.16
CA LEU A 423 24.93 -18.24 -3.77
C LEU A 423 26.09 -18.32 -2.78
N ILE A 424 26.15 -19.38 -1.95
CA ILE A 424 27.14 -19.51 -0.88
C ILE A 424 28.58 -19.64 -1.40
N SER A 425 29.53 -19.15 -0.60
CA SER A 425 30.96 -19.44 -0.75
C SER A 425 31.35 -20.75 -0.04
N THR A 426 32.59 -21.21 -0.25
CA THR A 426 33.12 -22.42 0.41
C THR A 426 33.06 -22.34 1.95
N GLU A 427 33.26 -21.16 2.52
CA GLU A 427 33.25 -20.92 3.97
C GLU A 427 31.85 -21.07 4.59
N GLN A 428 30.79 -20.92 3.80
CA GLN A 428 29.41 -21.01 4.27
C GLN A 428 28.78 -22.39 4.05
N LYS A 429 29.55 -23.38 3.56
CA LYS A 429 29.04 -24.75 3.32
C LYS A 429 28.53 -25.43 4.58
N GLU A 430 29.26 -25.33 5.69
CA GLU A 430 28.84 -25.92 6.97
C GLU A 430 27.53 -25.30 7.47
N TYR A 431 27.41 -23.97 7.35
CA TYR A 431 26.19 -23.26 7.69
C TYR A 431 25.01 -23.70 6.81
N HIS A 432 25.23 -23.87 5.52
CA HIS A 432 24.21 -24.38 4.60
C HIS A 432 23.76 -25.81 4.95
N GLU A 433 24.68 -26.72 5.26
CA GLU A 433 24.33 -28.08 5.68
C GLU A 433 23.56 -28.09 7.01
N SER A 434 23.87 -27.18 7.93
CA SER A 434 23.08 -27.00 9.16
C SER A 434 21.63 -26.58 8.84
N LEU A 435 21.43 -25.61 7.95
CA LEU A 435 20.08 -25.18 7.52
C LEU A 435 19.31 -26.32 6.83
N LYS A 436 20.00 -27.09 5.99
CA LYS A 436 19.43 -28.24 5.30
C LYS A 436 19.02 -29.36 6.27
N SER A 437 19.84 -29.62 7.30
CA SER A 437 19.50 -30.56 8.37
C SER A 437 18.24 -30.13 9.11
N GLY A 438 18.17 -28.86 9.53
CA GLY A 438 16.97 -28.30 10.20
C GLY A 438 15.72 -28.36 9.33
N PHE A 439 15.85 -28.10 8.03
CA PHE A 439 14.75 -28.27 7.07
C PHE A 439 14.28 -29.73 6.98
N MET A 440 15.20 -30.69 6.91
CA MET A 440 14.83 -32.11 6.82
C MET A 440 14.07 -32.57 8.06
N GLU A 441 14.50 -32.15 9.25
CA GLU A 441 13.80 -32.45 10.51
C GLU A 441 12.36 -31.89 10.50
N ILE A 442 12.19 -30.63 10.12
CA ILE A 442 10.87 -30.01 10.05
C ILE A 442 9.99 -30.68 8.99
N ALA A 443 10.54 -30.98 7.81
CA ALA A 443 9.80 -31.63 6.74
C ALA A 443 9.33 -33.04 7.14
N GLU A 444 10.17 -33.81 7.84
CA GLU A 444 9.82 -35.14 8.34
C GLU A 444 8.70 -35.07 9.39
N ARG A 445 8.82 -34.17 10.37
CA ARG A 445 7.80 -34.01 11.42
C ARG A 445 6.48 -33.48 10.86
N LEU A 446 6.54 -32.53 9.91
CA LEU A 446 5.34 -32.04 9.22
C LEU A 446 4.69 -33.14 8.36
N ALA A 447 5.45 -33.99 7.69
CA ALA A 447 4.87 -35.10 6.90
C ALA A 447 4.00 -36.02 7.75
N VAL A 448 4.45 -36.34 8.98
CA VAL A 448 3.68 -37.13 9.94
C VAL A 448 2.37 -36.41 10.33
N LEU A 449 2.45 -35.12 10.67
CA LEU A 449 1.28 -34.32 11.09
C LEU A 449 0.28 -34.08 9.94
N LEU A 450 0.76 -34.00 8.70
CA LEU A 450 -0.08 -33.84 7.52
C LEU A 450 -0.74 -35.15 7.07
N GLY A 451 -0.33 -36.30 7.64
CA GLY A 451 -0.80 -37.63 7.22
C GLY A 451 -0.27 -38.06 5.86
N GLU A 452 0.84 -37.46 5.40
CA GLU A 452 1.45 -37.72 4.10
C GLU A 452 2.61 -38.70 4.31
N LYS A 453 2.59 -39.86 3.63
CA LYS A 453 3.76 -40.77 3.62
C LYS A 453 4.95 -39.99 3.07
N SER A 454 5.93 -39.72 3.94
CA SER A 454 7.28 -39.16 3.69
C SER A 454 7.43 -38.49 2.32
N MET A 455 7.52 -37.15 2.28
CA MET A 455 8.04 -36.41 1.13
C MET A 455 9.52 -36.79 0.89
N ARG A 456 9.79 -38.04 0.52
CA ARG A 456 11.05 -38.45 -0.06
C ARG A 456 11.16 -37.68 -1.35
N THR A 457 12.01 -36.66 -1.32
CA THR A 457 12.63 -36.03 -2.47
C THR A 457 12.75 -37.04 -3.61
N ARG A 458 12.06 -36.78 -4.74
CA ARG A 458 12.33 -37.52 -5.97
C ARG A 458 13.85 -37.50 -6.21
N PRO A 459 14.47 -38.64 -6.54
CA PRO A 459 15.92 -38.69 -6.70
C PRO A 459 16.36 -37.77 -7.84
N ILE A 460 17.49 -37.13 -7.61
CA ILE A 460 18.25 -36.36 -8.59
C ILE A 460 18.58 -37.29 -9.78
N LEU A 461 17.96 -37.06 -10.92
CA LEU A 461 18.44 -37.56 -12.20
C LEU A 461 19.33 -36.48 -12.81
N THR A 462 20.63 -36.64 -12.59
CA THR A 462 21.67 -35.99 -13.39
C THR A 462 21.73 -36.65 -14.77
N LYS A 463 21.44 -35.88 -15.82
CA LYS A 463 22.31 -35.67 -17.01
C LYS A 463 21.53 -34.92 -18.07
N GLY A 464 22.19 -33.92 -18.65
CA GLY A 464 21.59 -32.98 -19.59
C GLY A 464 21.21 -33.57 -20.94
N ALA A 465 20.19 -32.96 -21.52
CA ALA A 465 20.04 -32.79 -22.96
C ALA A 465 19.09 -31.60 -23.20
N SER A 466 19.59 -30.63 -23.97
CA SER A 466 18.90 -29.68 -24.85
C SER A 466 17.63 -28.95 -24.39
N MET A 467 17.81 -27.63 -24.30
CA MET A 467 16.93 -26.52 -24.68
C MET A 467 15.81 -26.84 -25.70
N MET A 468 14.64 -26.20 -25.49
CA MET A 468 13.40 -26.09 -26.28
C MET A 468 12.25 -27.08 -25.99
N GLU A 469 11.05 -26.49 -26.01
CA GLU A 469 9.68 -27.06 -25.94
C GLU A 469 9.08 -27.28 -24.55
N PHE A 470 8.16 -26.38 -24.16
CA PHE A 470 6.77 -26.72 -23.78
C PHE A 470 5.98 -25.42 -23.55
N VAL A 471 5.38 -24.90 -24.63
CA VAL A 471 4.20 -24.02 -24.57
C VAL A 471 3.11 -24.76 -25.33
N ALA A 472 1.89 -24.66 -24.81
CA ALA A 472 0.63 -25.13 -25.37
C ALA A 472 0.28 -26.61 -25.17
N THR A 473 -0.54 -26.89 -24.17
CA THR A 473 -1.75 -27.73 -24.33
C THR A 473 -2.67 -27.61 -23.12
N SER A 474 -3.65 -26.71 -23.20
CA SER A 474 -4.93 -26.87 -22.51
C SER A 474 -6.00 -26.16 -23.33
N HIS A 475 -6.48 -26.85 -24.37
CA HIS A 475 -7.85 -26.79 -24.86
C HIS A 475 -8.03 -27.92 -25.88
N LEU A 476 -9.24 -28.48 -25.90
CA LEU A 476 -9.74 -29.56 -26.76
C LEU A 476 -9.54 -31.00 -26.23
N LEU A 477 -10.30 -31.32 -25.17
CA LEU A 477 -11.01 -32.61 -25.11
C LEU A 477 -12.49 -32.29 -25.24
N HIS A 478 -13.06 -32.55 -26.41
CA HIS A 478 -14.37 -33.16 -26.69
C HIS A 478 -14.76 -32.84 -28.14
N GLY A 479 -14.37 -33.73 -29.04
CA GLY A 479 -14.97 -33.86 -30.37
C GLY A 479 -15.26 -35.33 -30.61
N GLY A 480 -16.47 -35.65 -31.08
CA GLY A 480 -16.78 -36.99 -31.55
C GLY A 480 -18.25 -37.23 -31.90
N HIS A 481 -18.52 -37.27 -33.22
CA HIS A 481 -19.66 -37.89 -33.94
C HIS A 481 -20.96 -37.07 -34.02
N THR A 482 -21.67 -36.91 -35.16
CA THR A 482 -21.68 -37.54 -36.51
C THR A 482 -22.58 -36.66 -37.42
N ALA A 483 -22.13 -36.23 -38.60
CA ALA A 483 -22.45 -36.76 -39.95
C ALA A 483 -23.76 -36.29 -40.64
N MET A 484 -23.55 -35.62 -41.78
CA MET A 484 -24.32 -35.57 -43.05
C MET A 484 -25.73 -34.96 -43.15
N GLY A 485 -25.92 -34.13 -44.18
CA GLY A 485 -27.21 -33.95 -44.85
C GLY A 485 -27.41 -32.62 -45.57
N SER A 486 -27.09 -32.59 -46.86
CA SER A 486 -27.42 -31.59 -47.88
C SER A 486 -28.88 -31.10 -47.90
N GLY A 487 -29.13 -29.87 -48.37
CA GLY A 487 -30.44 -29.48 -48.89
C GLY A 487 -30.70 -27.99 -49.01
N SER A 488 -30.62 -27.50 -50.24
CA SER A 488 -30.92 -26.17 -50.75
C SER A 488 -32.40 -25.74 -50.68
N ASN A 489 -32.61 -24.43 -50.88
CA ASN A 489 -33.76 -23.70 -51.43
C ASN A 489 -34.73 -22.95 -50.49
N ASP A 490 -34.65 -21.63 -50.66
CA ASP A 490 -35.71 -20.69 -51.07
C ASP A 490 -36.97 -20.44 -50.23
N ASN A 491 -37.17 -19.12 -50.11
CA ASN A 491 -38.41 -18.35 -50.26
C ASN A 491 -39.21 -17.91 -49.02
N ARG A 492 -39.26 -16.56 -48.94
CA ARG A 492 -40.42 -15.67 -48.70
C ARG A 492 -41.09 -15.71 -47.33
N MET A 493 -41.08 -14.62 -46.56
CA MET A 493 -41.73 -13.30 -46.71
C MET A 493 -43.02 -13.24 -45.86
N ALA A 494 -43.06 -12.25 -44.96
CA ALA A 494 -44.24 -11.59 -44.37
C ALA A 494 -45.16 -12.47 -43.48
N ALA A 495 -45.89 -11.98 -42.48
CA ALA A 495 -46.13 -10.66 -41.94
C ALA A 495 -46.84 -10.83 -40.58
N GLU A 496 -46.72 -9.79 -39.75
CA GLU A 496 -47.76 -9.22 -38.88
C GLU A 496 -48.37 -10.05 -37.72
N SER A 497 -48.14 -9.46 -36.53
CA SER A 497 -49.02 -9.18 -35.38
C SER A 497 -50.54 -9.18 -35.65
N PRO A 498 -51.45 -9.01 -34.66
CA PRO A 498 -51.21 -8.59 -33.26
C PRO A 498 -52.06 -9.28 -32.17
N LEU A 499 -51.64 -9.10 -30.91
CA LEU A 499 -52.35 -8.32 -29.88
C LEU A 499 -51.39 -7.95 -28.76
#